data_AF-A0A1D6F8H1-F1
#
_entry.id   AF-A0A1D6F8H1-F1
#
_cell.length_a   1.000
_cell.length_b   1.000
_cell.length_c   1.000
_cell.angle_alpha   90.00
_cell.angle_beta   90.00
_cell.angle_gamma   90.00
#
_symmetry.space_group_name_H-M   'P 1'
#
loop_
_entity.id
_entity.type
_entity.pdbx_description
1 polymer ?
#
loop_
_entity_poly.entity_id
_entity_poly.type
_entity_poly.pdbx_seq_one_letter_code
_entity_poly.pdbx_strand_id
1 'polypeptide(L)'
;MVFAMPETFLGHFPDVGASYFLSRLPGFYGEYVALTGARLDGAEMLACGLATHFVPSNRMLLLEESLKKVNTSNSFVVCSTIDQFSQQPSLKQKSSLNRLEIINKCFSKRTVEEIISSLEQVASNMADEWAAETIRYLKRASPTSLKITMRSMREGRTQTIGECLQREYRMVCHVIRGDFSRDLFEGCRAILVDKDKNPKWMPTRLEQVHDEAVEEYFSRIDDPRWEDLNLPVICSHGRIMDSKL
;
A
#
# COMPACT_ATOMS: atom_id res chain seq x y z
N MET A 1 -8.21 12.12 10.48
CA MET A 1 -8.14 10.87 9.69
C MET A 1 -6.69 10.40 9.71
N VAL A 2 -6.48 9.09 9.78
CA VAL A 2 -5.16 8.46 9.67
C VAL A 2 -5.29 7.31 8.68
N PHE A 3 -4.44 7.30 7.66
CA PHE A 3 -4.35 6.23 6.67
C PHE A 3 -3.15 5.35 6.98
N ALA A 4 -3.30 4.04 6.85
CA ALA A 4 -2.21 3.07 6.90
C ALA A 4 -2.65 1.77 6.23
N MET A 5 -1.67 1.04 5.70
CA MET A 5 -1.83 -0.31 5.16
C MET A 5 -0.87 -1.24 5.94
N PRO A 6 -1.25 -1.71 7.15
CA PRO A 6 -0.38 -2.46 8.06
C PRO A 6 -0.42 -3.99 7.84
N GLU A 7 -0.84 -4.45 6.65
CA GLU A 7 -1.10 -5.86 6.34
C GLU A 7 0.14 -6.75 6.51
N THR A 8 1.34 -6.20 6.28
CA THR A 8 2.61 -6.95 6.46
C THR A 8 2.84 -7.39 7.91
N PHE A 9 2.25 -6.71 8.89
CA PHE A 9 2.28 -7.10 10.30
C PHE A 9 1.22 -8.13 10.67
N LEU A 10 0.29 -8.43 9.76
CA LEU A 10 -0.75 -9.45 9.91
C LEU A 10 -0.42 -10.73 9.13
N GLY A 11 0.73 -10.79 8.45
CA GLY A 11 1.03 -11.92 7.56
C GLY A 11 0.27 -11.87 6.22
N HIS A 12 -0.17 -10.67 5.82
CA HIS A 12 -0.79 -10.38 4.53
C HIS A 12 0.04 -9.35 3.75
N PHE A 13 -0.44 -8.86 2.63
CA PHE A 13 0.14 -7.76 1.86
C PHE A 13 -0.92 -6.67 1.60
N PRO A 14 -0.54 -5.42 1.29
CA PRO A 14 -1.51 -4.39 0.89
C PRO A 14 -2.26 -4.81 -0.37
N ASP A 15 -3.57 -5.01 -0.26
CA ASP A 15 -4.47 -5.51 -1.30
C ASP A 15 -5.51 -4.44 -1.71
N VAL A 16 -6.62 -4.85 -2.35
CA VAL A 16 -7.72 -3.97 -2.80
C VAL A 16 -7.25 -2.86 -3.76
N GLY A 17 -6.30 -3.18 -4.63
CA GLY A 17 -5.68 -2.27 -5.60
C GLY A 17 -4.58 -1.40 -5.00
N ALA A 18 -4.09 -1.69 -3.78
CA ALA A 18 -2.98 -0.95 -3.18
C ALA A 18 -1.72 -0.98 -4.04
N SER A 19 -1.45 -2.08 -4.73
CA SER A 19 -0.34 -2.15 -5.68
C SER A 19 -0.49 -1.21 -6.88
N TYR A 20 -1.71 -0.80 -7.21
CA TYR A 20 -1.96 0.20 -8.24
C TYR A 20 -1.71 1.62 -7.72
N PHE A 21 -2.36 2.02 -6.61
CA PHE A 21 -2.30 3.41 -6.17
C PHE A 21 -1.02 3.75 -5.38
N LEU A 22 -0.49 2.82 -4.56
CA LEU A 22 0.75 3.06 -3.80
C LEU A 22 1.97 3.12 -4.73
N SER A 23 2.03 2.27 -5.76
CA SER A 23 3.15 2.24 -6.70
C SER A 23 3.31 3.51 -7.54
N ARG A 24 2.27 4.36 -7.57
CA ARG A 24 2.24 5.65 -8.27
C ARG A 24 2.56 6.84 -7.38
N LEU A 25 2.80 6.61 -6.09
CA LEU A 25 3.26 7.66 -5.18
C LEU A 25 4.69 8.11 -5.55
N PRO A 26 5.11 9.31 -5.14
CA PRO A 26 6.41 9.87 -5.52
C PRO A 26 7.59 8.94 -5.25
N GLY A 27 8.42 8.70 -6.27
CA GLY A 27 9.63 7.89 -6.16
C GLY A 27 9.38 6.46 -5.67
N PHE A 28 9.91 6.15 -4.48
CA PHE A 28 9.73 4.86 -3.78
C PHE A 28 8.96 5.01 -2.46
N TYR A 29 8.17 6.08 -2.33
CA TYR A 29 7.36 6.31 -1.15
C TYR A 29 6.24 5.26 -0.98
N GLY A 30 5.72 4.76 -2.09
CA GLY A 30 4.76 3.65 -2.12
C GLY A 30 5.29 2.39 -1.43
N GLU A 31 6.49 1.95 -1.79
CA GLU A 31 7.15 0.80 -1.17
C GLU A 31 7.41 1.04 0.32
N TYR A 32 7.82 2.24 0.71
CA TYR A 32 7.96 2.58 2.13
C TYR A 32 6.65 2.42 2.90
N VAL A 33 5.56 3.02 2.41
CA VAL A 33 4.24 2.93 3.06
C VAL A 33 3.74 1.48 3.11
N ALA A 34 3.85 0.75 2.00
CA ALA A 34 3.39 -0.62 1.86
C ALA A 34 4.15 -1.61 2.75
N LEU A 35 5.48 -1.49 2.84
CA LEU A 35 6.30 -2.43 3.61
C LEU A 35 6.26 -2.16 5.11
N THR A 36 6.19 -0.89 5.50
CA THR A 36 6.32 -0.47 6.91
C THR A 36 5.00 -0.22 7.61
N GLY A 37 3.87 -0.20 6.87
CA GLY A 37 2.56 0.19 7.39
C GLY A 37 2.53 1.59 7.98
N ALA A 38 3.33 2.50 7.40
CA ALA A 38 3.46 3.87 7.88
C ALA A 38 2.08 4.57 7.98
N ARG A 39 1.86 5.26 9.09
CA ARG A 39 0.65 6.04 9.32
C ARG A 39 0.80 7.42 8.72
N LEU A 40 -0.10 7.77 7.81
CA LEU A 40 -0.16 9.06 7.16
C LEU A 40 -1.34 9.86 7.69
N ASP A 41 -1.10 11.11 8.07
CA ASP A 41 -2.19 12.04 8.37
C ASP A 41 -2.74 12.71 7.11
N GLY A 42 -3.79 13.52 7.28
CA GLY A 42 -4.46 14.17 6.13
C GLY A 42 -3.56 15.12 5.34
N ALA A 43 -2.55 15.74 5.97
CA ALA A 43 -1.61 16.62 5.27
C ALA A 43 -0.64 15.79 4.41
N GLU A 44 -0.17 14.67 4.96
CA GLU A 44 0.69 13.74 4.24
C GLU A 44 -0.03 13.07 3.07
N MET A 45 -1.28 12.65 3.26
CA MET A 45 -2.09 12.07 2.19
C MET A 45 -2.32 13.04 1.04
N LEU A 46 -2.57 14.32 1.32
CA LEU A 46 -2.70 15.35 0.27
C LEU A 46 -1.36 15.54 -0.45
N ALA A 47 -0.28 15.70 0.30
CA ALA A 47 1.04 15.99 -0.25
C ALA A 47 1.61 14.84 -1.09
N CYS A 48 1.32 13.58 -0.75
CA CYS A 48 1.76 12.43 -1.55
C CYS A 48 0.80 12.06 -2.68
N GLY A 49 -0.38 12.69 -2.77
CA GLY A 49 -1.37 12.44 -3.82
C GLY A 49 -2.37 11.31 -3.54
N LEU A 50 -2.45 10.80 -2.31
CA LEU A 50 -3.48 9.85 -1.88
C LEU A 50 -4.84 10.50 -1.63
N ALA A 51 -4.84 11.76 -1.18
CA ALA A 51 -6.05 12.56 -1.02
C ALA A 51 -6.07 13.67 -2.08
N THR A 52 -7.26 13.94 -2.63
CA THR A 52 -7.45 15.02 -3.60
C THR A 52 -7.65 16.40 -2.94
N HIS A 53 -8.22 16.40 -1.73
CA HIS A 53 -8.63 17.60 -1.01
C HIS A 53 -8.42 17.40 0.49
N PHE A 54 -8.21 18.49 1.24
CA PHE A 54 -8.16 18.48 2.69
C PHE A 54 -9.19 19.47 3.24
N VAL A 55 -10.12 18.98 4.06
CA VAL A 55 -11.19 19.79 4.65
C VAL A 55 -11.12 19.66 6.18
N PRO A 56 -11.02 20.77 6.93
CA PRO A 56 -11.07 20.73 8.39
C PRO A 56 -12.37 20.10 8.89
N SER A 57 -12.28 19.30 9.96
CA SER A 57 -13.42 18.56 10.50
C SER A 57 -14.62 19.44 10.86
N ASN A 58 -14.38 20.67 11.33
CA ASN A 58 -15.42 21.64 11.66
C ASN A 58 -16.16 22.21 10.43
N ARG A 59 -15.67 21.98 9.20
CA ARG A 59 -16.32 22.39 7.94
C ARG A 59 -17.01 21.23 7.21
N MET A 60 -16.86 19.99 7.69
CA MET A 60 -17.39 18.80 7.00
C MET A 60 -18.91 18.82 6.86
N LEU A 61 -19.65 19.26 7.90
CA LEU A 61 -21.11 19.36 7.84
C LEU A 61 -21.56 20.37 6.77
N LEU A 62 -20.91 21.53 6.71
CA LEU A 62 -21.22 22.56 5.71
C LEU A 62 -20.92 22.09 4.28
N LEU A 63 -19.83 21.33 4.10
CA LEU A 63 -19.50 20.71 2.82
C LEU A 63 -20.59 19.72 2.41
N GLU A 64 -21.01 18.83 3.31
CA GLU A 64 -22.07 17.86 3.05
C GLU A 64 -23.38 18.55 2.65
N GLU A 65 -23.80 19.58 3.37
CA GLU A 65 -24.99 20.38 3.04
C GLU A 65 -24.88 21.08 1.69
N SER A 66 -23.68 21.50 1.29
CA SER A 66 -23.42 22.14 0.01
C SER A 66 -23.47 21.13 -1.13
N LEU A 67 -22.87 19.95 -0.94
CA LEU A 67 -22.91 18.85 -1.92
C LEU A 67 -24.33 18.33 -2.16
N LYS A 68 -25.18 18.26 -1.12
CA LYS A 68 -26.60 17.88 -1.27
C LYS A 68 -27.39 18.80 -2.19
N LYS A 69 -26.96 20.05 -2.34
CA LYS A 69 -27.62 21.05 -3.21
C LYS A 69 -27.13 21.00 -4.65
N VAL A 70 -26.04 20.26 -4.94
CA VAL A 70 -25.53 20.09 -6.29
C VAL A 70 -26.45 19.13 -7.06
N ASN A 71 -27.15 19.65 -8.07
CA ASN A 71 -28.16 18.91 -8.84
C ASN A 71 -27.64 18.46 -10.23
N THR A 72 -26.32 18.33 -10.38
CA THR A 72 -25.67 17.97 -11.65
C THR A 72 -24.62 16.89 -11.45
N SER A 73 -24.46 16.02 -12.44
CA SER A 73 -23.38 15.02 -12.49
C SER A 73 -22.07 15.59 -13.05
N ASN A 74 -22.00 16.91 -13.30
CA ASN A 74 -20.79 17.55 -13.80
C ASN A 74 -19.70 17.57 -12.71
N SER A 75 -18.61 16.83 -12.95
CA SER A 75 -17.48 16.71 -12.02
C SER A 75 -16.83 18.05 -11.68
N PHE A 76 -16.80 19.02 -12.61
CA PHE A 76 -16.23 20.34 -12.33
C PHE A 76 -17.01 21.08 -11.26
N VAL A 77 -18.35 21.02 -11.29
CA VAL A 77 -19.20 21.66 -10.28
C VAL A 77 -19.02 21.01 -8.91
N VAL A 78 -18.91 19.69 -8.88
CA VAL A 78 -18.65 18.93 -7.65
C VAL A 78 -17.29 19.32 -7.07
N CYS A 79 -16.22 19.31 -7.88
CA CYS A 79 -14.88 19.70 -7.44
C CYS A 79 -14.86 21.14 -6.92
N SER A 80 -15.40 22.10 -7.67
CA SER A 80 -15.46 23.50 -7.23
C SER A 80 -16.27 23.69 -5.94
N THR A 81 -17.26 22.84 -5.68
CA THR A 81 -17.98 22.85 -4.39
C THR A 81 -17.07 22.37 -3.26
N ILE A 82 -16.29 21.31 -3.46
CA ILE A 82 -15.34 20.80 -2.46
C ILE A 82 -14.20 21.82 -2.22
N ASP A 83 -13.72 22.48 -3.26
CA ASP A 83 -12.66 23.50 -3.19
C ASP A 83 -13.01 24.65 -2.23
N GLN A 84 -14.28 25.08 -2.18
CA GLN A 84 -14.74 26.15 -1.28
C GLN A 84 -14.51 25.81 0.21
N PHE A 85 -14.49 24.52 0.55
CA PHE A 85 -14.29 24.03 1.91
C PHE A 85 -12.86 23.58 2.18
N SER A 86 -12.09 23.36 1.12
CA SER A 86 -10.74 22.83 1.18
C SER A 86 -9.72 23.84 1.69
N GLN A 87 -8.64 23.34 2.28
CA GLN A 87 -7.49 24.11 2.76
C GLN A 87 -6.20 23.39 2.40
N GLN A 88 -5.10 24.14 2.35
CA GLN A 88 -3.75 23.57 2.22
C GLN A 88 -3.13 23.41 3.61
N PRO A 89 -3.07 22.19 4.17
CA PRO A 89 -2.42 21.95 5.45
C PRO A 89 -0.89 21.99 5.31
N SER A 90 -0.20 22.37 6.38
CA SER A 90 1.26 22.26 6.46
C SER A 90 1.68 20.85 6.89
N LEU A 91 2.77 20.36 6.29
CA LEU A 91 3.40 19.12 6.75
C LEU A 91 4.05 19.34 8.12
N LYS A 92 3.91 18.35 9.00
CA LYS A 92 4.62 18.33 10.28
C LYS A 92 6.11 18.17 10.03
N GLN A 93 6.95 18.75 10.91
CA GLN A 93 8.41 18.64 10.81
C GLN A 93 8.89 17.17 10.76
N LYS A 94 8.25 16.29 11.54
CA LYS A 94 8.56 14.85 11.59
C LYS A 94 7.89 14.01 10.48
N SER A 95 7.22 14.63 9.51
CA SER A 95 6.61 13.88 8.40
C SER A 95 7.65 13.08 7.64
N SER A 96 7.29 11.85 7.26
CA SER A 96 8.17 11.00 6.45
C SER A 96 8.37 11.52 5.02
N LEU A 97 7.48 12.39 4.52
CA LEU A 97 7.65 13.08 3.23
C LEU A 97 8.84 14.05 3.23
N ASN A 98 9.20 14.62 4.39
CA ASN A 98 10.42 15.44 4.50
C ASN A 98 11.70 14.59 4.35
N ARG A 99 11.57 13.25 4.31
CA ARG A 99 12.67 12.28 4.18
C ARG A 99 12.65 11.57 2.84
N LEU A 100 11.93 12.12 1.85
CA LEU A 100 11.71 11.47 0.55
C LEU A 100 13.02 11.10 -0.16
N GLU A 101 14.08 11.91 -0.05
CA GLU A 101 15.39 11.58 -0.62
C GLU A 101 16.00 10.31 0.00
N ILE A 102 15.94 10.18 1.34
CA ILE A 102 16.44 9.00 2.06
C ILE A 102 15.58 7.78 1.73
N ILE A 103 14.25 7.97 1.68
CA ILE A 103 13.30 6.92 1.29
C ILE A 103 13.62 6.42 -0.12
N ASN A 104 13.75 7.32 -1.09
CA ASN A 104 14.09 6.97 -2.47
C ASN A 104 15.44 6.23 -2.56
N LYS A 105 16.44 6.66 -1.78
CA LYS A 105 17.74 5.98 -1.72
C LYS A 105 17.64 4.55 -1.17
N CYS A 106 16.88 4.35 -0.10
CA CYS A 106 16.84 3.07 0.60
C CYS A 106 15.81 2.09 0.00
N PHE A 107 14.63 2.55 -0.39
CA PHE A 107 13.54 1.70 -0.91
C PHE A 107 13.64 1.41 -2.41
N SER A 108 14.62 2.02 -3.12
CA SER A 108 14.96 1.67 -4.49
C SER A 108 15.79 0.38 -4.65
N LYS A 109 16.32 -0.16 -3.54
CA LYS A 109 17.18 -1.36 -3.53
C LYS A 109 16.45 -2.60 -4.02
N ARG A 110 17.13 -3.56 -4.64
CA ARG A 110 16.47 -4.65 -5.39
C ARG A 110 15.73 -5.63 -4.49
N THR A 111 16.19 -5.84 -3.26
CA THR A 111 15.59 -6.78 -2.30
C THR A 111 15.29 -6.12 -0.95
N VAL A 112 14.43 -6.74 -0.14
CA VAL A 112 14.09 -6.24 1.20
C VAL A 112 15.32 -6.23 2.11
N GLU A 113 16.19 -7.22 1.98
CA GLU A 113 17.46 -7.34 2.68
C GLU A 113 18.38 -6.14 2.37
N GLU A 114 18.48 -5.75 1.10
CA GLU A 114 19.24 -4.57 0.70
C GLU A 114 18.61 -3.26 1.20
N ILE A 115 17.26 -3.17 1.25
CA ILE A 115 16.56 -2.02 1.87
C ILE A 115 16.97 -1.89 3.33
N ILE A 116 16.90 -2.98 4.10
CA ILE A 116 17.28 -2.99 5.53
C ILE A 116 18.75 -2.60 5.69
N SER A 117 19.65 -3.20 4.91
CA SER A 117 21.08 -2.86 4.95
C SER A 117 21.33 -1.38 4.63
N SER A 118 20.63 -0.82 3.64
CA SER A 118 20.72 0.60 3.29
C SER A 118 20.22 1.51 4.42
N LEU A 119 19.15 1.12 5.12
CA LEU A 119 18.65 1.85 6.29
C LEU A 119 19.60 1.76 7.48
N GLU A 120 20.23 0.60 7.71
CA GLU A 120 21.21 0.41 8.78
C GLU A 120 22.41 1.36 8.59
N GLN A 121 22.87 1.54 7.35
CA GLN A 121 23.91 2.52 7.01
C GLN A 121 23.48 3.97 7.30
N VAL A 122 22.21 4.32 7.05
CA VAL A 122 21.69 5.66 7.38
C VAL A 122 21.62 5.85 8.90
N ALA A 123 21.11 4.85 9.63
CA ALA A 123 20.98 4.89 11.08
C ALA A 123 22.35 5.05 11.77
N SER A 124 23.39 4.35 11.30
CA SER A 124 24.74 4.45 11.85
C SER A 124 25.43 5.79 11.57
N ASN A 125 25.28 6.34 10.36
CA ASN A 125 26.00 7.56 9.96
C ASN A 125 25.42 8.84 10.57
N MET A 126 24.11 8.87 10.83
CA MET A 126 23.40 10.08 11.28
C MET A 126 22.77 9.95 12.68
N ALA A 127 22.92 8.80 13.34
CA ALA A 127 22.16 8.47 14.56
C ALA A 127 20.65 8.72 14.38
N ASP A 128 20.13 8.36 13.20
CA ASP A 128 18.78 8.73 12.78
C ASP A 128 17.71 7.80 13.39
N GLU A 129 16.91 8.35 14.31
CA GLU A 129 15.85 7.63 15.01
C GLU A 129 14.77 7.07 14.08
N TRP A 130 14.43 7.79 12.99
CA TRP A 130 13.42 7.32 12.03
C TRP A 130 13.93 6.10 11.25
N ALA A 131 15.20 6.09 10.86
CA ALA A 131 15.79 4.93 10.19
C ALA A 131 15.80 3.71 11.11
N ALA A 132 16.21 3.87 12.38
CA ALA A 132 16.18 2.82 13.39
C ALA A 132 14.76 2.28 13.63
N GLU A 133 13.76 3.16 13.71
CA GLU A 133 12.36 2.77 13.89
C GLU A 133 11.82 2.02 12.65
N THR A 134 12.17 2.49 11.45
CA THR A 134 11.80 1.85 10.17
C THR A 134 12.36 0.43 10.08
N ILE A 135 13.63 0.23 10.45
CA ILE A 135 14.25 -1.10 10.51
C ILE A 135 13.50 -2.00 11.50
N ARG A 136 13.12 -1.47 12.67
CA ARG A 136 12.35 -2.21 13.66
C ARG A 136 10.97 -2.63 13.12
N TYR A 137 10.30 -1.78 12.36
CA TYR A 137 9.04 -2.14 11.69
C TYR A 137 9.25 -3.28 10.69
N LEU A 138 10.21 -3.15 9.78
CA LEU A 138 10.52 -4.20 8.81
C LEU A 138 10.87 -5.53 9.48
N LYS A 139 11.69 -5.53 10.54
CA LYS A 139 12.07 -6.75 11.27
C LYS A 139 10.92 -7.41 12.06
N ARG A 140 9.82 -6.70 12.29
CA ARG A 140 8.62 -7.24 12.99
C ARG A 140 7.56 -7.80 12.04
N ALA A 141 7.57 -7.39 10.78
CA ALA A 141 6.63 -7.87 9.77
C ALA A 141 6.96 -9.31 9.34
N SER A 142 5.99 -9.99 8.72
CA SER A 142 6.24 -11.32 8.13
C SER A 142 7.27 -11.21 7.00
N PRO A 143 8.34 -12.03 7.02
CA PRO A 143 9.32 -12.06 5.92
C PRO A 143 8.68 -12.34 4.56
N THR A 144 7.72 -13.27 4.50
CA THR A 144 6.99 -13.62 3.28
C THR A 144 6.17 -12.42 2.80
N SER A 145 5.40 -11.80 3.70
CA SER A 145 4.61 -10.60 3.41
C SER A 145 5.43 -9.46 2.83
N LEU A 146 6.63 -9.22 3.36
CA LEU A 146 7.52 -8.17 2.87
C LEU A 146 7.95 -8.44 1.42
N LYS A 147 8.37 -9.67 1.09
CA LYS A 147 8.83 -10.00 -0.26
C LYS A 147 7.70 -9.94 -1.28
N ILE A 148 6.54 -10.53 -0.99
CA ILE A 148 5.39 -10.49 -1.91
C ILE A 148 4.84 -9.05 -2.07
N THR A 149 4.86 -8.24 -1.01
CA THR A 149 4.47 -6.82 -1.08
C THR A 149 5.41 -6.04 -1.98
N MET A 150 6.72 -6.18 -1.79
CA MET A 150 7.73 -5.47 -2.57
C MET A 150 7.61 -5.78 -4.07
N ARG A 151 7.42 -7.06 -4.41
CA ARG A 151 7.21 -7.49 -5.79
C ARG A 151 5.90 -6.92 -6.37
N SER A 152 4.79 -7.06 -5.64
CA SER A 152 3.48 -6.56 -6.08
C SER A 152 3.49 -5.05 -6.34
N MET A 153 4.12 -4.25 -5.46
CA MET A 153 4.27 -2.81 -5.67
C MET A 153 5.04 -2.48 -6.96
N ARG A 154 6.10 -3.23 -7.25
CA ARG A 154 6.97 -2.96 -8.41
C ARG A 154 6.29 -3.28 -9.74
N GLU A 155 5.65 -4.44 -9.82
CA GLU A 155 4.89 -4.81 -11.00
C GLU A 155 3.67 -3.90 -11.20
N GLY A 156 3.05 -3.43 -10.11
CA GLY A 156 1.92 -2.49 -10.14
C GLY A 156 2.23 -1.14 -10.81
N ARG A 157 3.52 -0.74 -10.88
CA ARG A 157 3.96 0.53 -11.51
C ARG A 157 3.57 0.61 -12.99
N THR A 158 3.57 -0.52 -13.70
CA THR A 158 3.33 -0.57 -15.15
C THR A 158 1.99 -1.20 -15.52
N GLN A 159 1.23 -1.69 -14.53
CA GLN A 159 -0.04 -2.37 -14.74
C GLN A 159 -1.24 -1.45 -14.57
N THR A 160 -2.32 -1.78 -15.25
CA THR A 160 -3.64 -1.20 -15.02
C THR A 160 -4.21 -1.63 -13.68
N ILE A 161 -5.24 -0.94 -13.19
CA ILE A 161 -5.96 -1.34 -11.97
C ILE A 161 -6.54 -2.74 -12.08
N GLY A 162 -7.02 -3.13 -13.28
CA GLY A 162 -7.60 -4.45 -13.50
C GLY A 162 -6.57 -5.57 -13.35
N GLU A 163 -5.40 -5.40 -13.96
CA GLU A 163 -4.28 -6.36 -13.83
C GLU A 163 -3.77 -6.44 -12.39
N CYS A 164 -3.69 -5.30 -11.68
CA CYS A 164 -3.32 -5.27 -10.27
C CYS A 164 -4.33 -6.06 -9.41
N LEU A 165 -5.62 -5.83 -9.59
CA LEU A 165 -6.68 -6.54 -8.86
C LEU A 165 -6.66 -8.04 -9.16
N GLN A 166 -6.43 -8.44 -10.42
CA GLN A 166 -6.33 -9.85 -10.79
C GLN A 166 -5.13 -10.53 -10.13
N ARG A 167 -3.97 -9.90 -10.14
CA ARG A 167 -2.79 -10.42 -9.44
C ARG A 167 -3.01 -10.50 -7.93
N GLU A 168 -3.48 -9.41 -7.32
CA GLU A 168 -3.73 -9.37 -5.88
C GLU A 168 -4.76 -10.41 -5.48
N TYR A 169 -5.78 -10.67 -6.30
CA TYR A 169 -6.73 -11.75 -6.05
C TYR A 169 -6.04 -13.12 -5.98
N ARG A 170 -5.16 -13.45 -6.94
CA ARG A 170 -4.39 -14.71 -6.91
C ARG A 170 -3.54 -14.80 -5.65
N MET A 171 -2.85 -13.71 -5.30
CA MET A 171 -2.05 -13.63 -4.09
C MET A 171 -2.90 -13.86 -2.83
N VAL A 172 -4.07 -13.21 -2.72
CA VAL A 172 -5.02 -13.42 -1.61
C VAL A 172 -5.43 -14.89 -1.51
N CYS A 173 -5.74 -15.52 -2.64
CA CYS A 173 -6.17 -16.91 -2.63
C CYS A 173 -5.07 -17.85 -2.11
N HIS A 174 -3.81 -17.66 -2.53
CA HIS A 174 -2.66 -18.40 -2.00
C HIS A 174 -2.42 -18.14 -0.51
N VAL A 175 -2.55 -16.88 -0.05
CA VAL A 175 -2.45 -16.51 1.37
C VAL A 175 -3.53 -17.18 2.22
N ILE A 176 -4.78 -17.20 1.75
CA ILE A 176 -5.91 -17.81 2.48
C ILE A 176 -5.78 -19.33 2.53
N ARG A 177 -5.36 -19.97 1.43
CA ARG A 177 -5.11 -21.41 1.39
C ARG A 177 -3.97 -21.82 2.32
N GLY A 178 -3.00 -20.92 2.50
CA GLY A 178 -1.85 -21.15 3.36
C GLY A 178 -0.88 -22.17 2.78
N ASP A 179 -0.81 -22.29 1.45
CA ASP A 179 -0.03 -23.30 0.72
C ASP A 179 1.49 -23.16 1.00
N PHE A 180 1.97 -21.92 1.15
CA PHE A 180 3.40 -21.63 1.36
C PHE A 180 3.72 -21.09 2.77
N SER A 181 2.78 -20.38 3.37
CA SER A 181 2.90 -19.83 4.73
C SER A 181 1.54 -19.70 5.38
N ARG A 182 1.50 -19.89 6.71
CA ARG A 182 0.30 -19.66 7.53
C ARG A 182 0.36 -18.34 8.29
N ASP A 183 1.22 -17.42 7.85
CA ASP A 183 1.46 -16.14 8.52
C ASP A 183 0.19 -15.30 8.67
N LEU A 184 -0.75 -15.33 7.72
CA LEU A 184 -2.04 -14.62 7.89
C LEU A 184 -2.78 -15.07 9.16
N PHE A 185 -2.85 -16.38 9.38
CA PHE A 185 -3.56 -16.94 10.54
C PHE A 185 -2.81 -16.62 11.83
N GLU A 186 -1.48 -16.72 11.82
CA GLU A 186 -0.64 -16.39 12.98
C GLU A 186 -0.66 -14.90 13.30
N GLY A 187 -0.65 -14.02 12.30
CA GLY A 187 -0.75 -12.58 12.47
C GLY A 187 -2.12 -12.18 13.00
N CYS A 188 -3.20 -12.76 12.46
CA CYS A 188 -4.54 -12.60 13.02
C CYS A 188 -4.59 -13.05 14.49
N ARG A 189 -4.02 -14.22 14.82
CA ARG A 189 -3.94 -14.73 16.19
C ARG A 189 -3.23 -13.71 17.10
N ALA A 190 -2.00 -13.34 16.75
CA ALA A 190 -1.15 -12.50 17.59
C ALA A 190 -1.67 -11.06 17.77
N ILE A 191 -2.29 -10.47 16.74
CA ILE A 191 -2.68 -9.06 16.73
C ILE A 191 -4.16 -8.85 17.12
N LEU A 192 -5.06 -9.72 16.67
CA LEU A 192 -6.51 -9.51 16.79
C LEU A 192 -7.17 -10.42 17.83
N VAL A 193 -6.75 -11.68 17.91
CA VAL A 193 -7.37 -12.69 18.81
C VAL A 193 -6.72 -12.65 20.19
N ASP A 194 -5.47 -13.10 20.30
CA ASP A 194 -4.74 -13.22 21.56
C ASP A 194 -4.15 -11.87 21.99
N LYS A 195 -3.91 -10.97 21.03
CA LYS A 195 -3.39 -9.60 21.25
C LYS A 195 -2.04 -9.57 21.99
N ASP A 196 -1.25 -10.63 21.88
CA ASP A 196 0.09 -10.74 22.46
C ASP A 196 1.14 -9.88 21.71
N LYS A 197 0.83 -9.45 20.48
CA LYS A 197 1.70 -8.69 19.59
C LYS A 197 3.04 -9.38 19.29
N ASN A 198 3.06 -10.71 19.35
CA ASN A 198 4.24 -11.57 19.23
C ASN A 198 4.03 -12.71 18.21
N PRO A 199 3.78 -12.37 16.93
CA PRO A 199 3.57 -13.36 15.90
C PRO A 199 4.80 -14.24 15.68
N LYS A 200 4.59 -15.52 15.42
CA LYS A 200 5.58 -16.55 15.14
C LYS A 200 5.62 -16.86 13.65
N TRP A 201 6.21 -15.94 12.90
CA TRP A 201 6.30 -16.06 11.44
C TRP A 201 7.03 -17.33 10.99
N MET A 202 6.52 -17.93 9.92
CA MET A 202 7.15 -19.07 9.26
C MET A 202 7.18 -18.82 7.74
N PRO A 203 8.37 -18.63 7.15
CA PRO A 203 9.70 -18.63 7.77
C PRO A 203 9.99 -17.43 8.69
N THR A 204 11.01 -17.56 9.55
CA THR A 204 11.35 -16.54 10.57
C THR A 204 12.28 -15.44 10.06
N ARG A 205 12.98 -15.69 8.94
CA ARG A 205 13.99 -14.78 8.38
C ARG A 205 13.76 -14.54 6.89
N LEU A 206 14.14 -13.35 6.41
CA LEU A 206 14.03 -12.96 4.99
C LEU A 206 14.83 -13.91 4.07
N GLU A 207 16.02 -14.33 4.52
CA GLU A 207 16.90 -15.20 3.73
C GLU A 207 16.32 -16.60 3.49
N GLN A 208 15.28 -16.99 4.24
CA GLN A 208 14.60 -18.28 4.11
C GLN A 208 13.39 -18.22 3.17
N VAL A 209 13.00 -17.02 2.73
CA VAL A 209 11.95 -16.85 1.72
C VAL A 209 12.62 -16.86 0.35
N HIS A 210 12.53 -18.00 -0.33
CA HIS A 210 13.10 -18.20 -1.66
C HIS A 210 12.26 -17.54 -2.76
N ASP A 211 12.89 -17.08 -3.83
CA ASP A 211 12.23 -16.36 -4.93
C ASP A 211 11.21 -17.25 -5.65
N GLU A 212 11.45 -18.57 -5.73
CA GLU A 212 10.51 -19.54 -6.28
C GLU A 212 9.22 -19.59 -5.47
N ALA A 213 9.32 -19.59 -4.13
CA ALA A 213 8.15 -19.56 -3.26
C ALA A 213 7.39 -18.23 -3.38
N VAL A 214 8.10 -17.12 -3.62
CA VAL A 214 7.48 -15.82 -3.90
C VAL A 214 6.74 -15.85 -5.24
N GLU A 215 7.30 -16.45 -6.29
CA GLU A 215 6.67 -16.59 -7.62
C GLU A 215 5.32 -17.30 -7.54
N GLU A 216 5.25 -18.37 -6.75
CA GLU A 216 4.02 -19.16 -6.66
C GLU A 216 2.82 -18.34 -6.17
N TYR A 217 3.00 -17.33 -5.30
CA TYR A 217 1.92 -16.43 -4.87
C TYR A 217 1.28 -15.64 -6.03
N PHE A 218 1.96 -15.49 -7.16
CA PHE A 218 1.50 -14.72 -8.32
C PHE A 218 0.90 -15.62 -9.40
N SER A 219 1.05 -16.94 -9.25
CA SER A 219 0.54 -17.96 -10.15
C SER A 219 -0.98 -18.12 -10.03
N ARG A 220 -1.60 -18.70 -11.05
CA ARG A 220 -2.99 -19.16 -10.97
C ARG A 220 -3.08 -20.39 -10.08
N ILE A 221 -4.19 -20.53 -9.37
CA ILE A 221 -4.46 -21.73 -8.59
C ILE A 221 -4.93 -22.84 -9.53
N ASP A 222 -4.24 -23.97 -9.51
CA ASP A 222 -4.62 -25.19 -10.23
C ASP A 222 -5.65 -26.00 -9.42
N ASP A 223 -6.82 -25.39 -9.17
CA ASP A 223 -7.97 -26.01 -8.50
C ASP A 223 -9.25 -25.46 -9.16
N PRO A 224 -10.12 -26.32 -9.75
CA PRO A 224 -11.34 -25.88 -10.43
C PRO A 224 -12.32 -25.09 -9.55
N ARG A 225 -12.18 -25.15 -8.22
CA ARG A 225 -13.01 -24.38 -7.28
C ARG A 225 -12.55 -22.93 -7.11
N TRP A 226 -11.38 -22.59 -7.65
CA TRP A 226 -10.77 -21.26 -7.56
C TRP A 226 -10.66 -20.66 -8.96
N GLU A 227 -11.72 -19.99 -9.39
CA GLU A 227 -11.72 -19.25 -10.65
C GLU A 227 -10.88 -17.98 -10.53
N ASP A 228 -10.18 -17.60 -11.60
CA ASP A 228 -9.44 -16.34 -11.66
C ASP A 228 -10.40 -15.13 -11.66
N LEU A 229 -9.93 -13.97 -11.21
CA LEU A 229 -10.78 -12.78 -11.13
C LEU A 229 -11.13 -12.27 -12.53
N ASN A 230 -12.40 -12.40 -12.90
CA ASN A 230 -12.94 -11.86 -14.14
C ASN A 230 -13.61 -10.52 -13.87
N LEU A 231 -12.94 -9.43 -14.23
CA LEU A 231 -13.50 -8.09 -14.12
C LEU A 231 -14.48 -7.82 -15.27
N PRO A 232 -15.60 -7.11 -15.02
CA PRO A 232 -16.53 -6.76 -16.09
C PRO A 232 -15.82 -5.88 -17.12
N VAL A 233 -16.07 -6.16 -18.40
CA VAL A 233 -15.65 -5.26 -19.47
C VAL A 233 -16.41 -3.95 -19.29
N ILE A 234 -15.70 -2.89 -18.93
CA ILE A 234 -16.29 -1.55 -18.90
C ILE A 234 -16.47 -1.12 -20.37
N CYS A 235 -17.61 -1.49 -20.96
CA CYS A 235 -18.09 -0.82 -22.15
C CYS A 235 -18.48 0.60 -21.72
N SER A 236 -17.57 1.54 -21.95
CA SER A 236 -17.89 2.96 -21.94
C SER A 236 -19.06 3.16 -22.90
N HIS A 237 -20.27 3.33 -22.36
CA HIS A 237 -21.39 3.79 -23.15
C HIS A 237 -21.02 5.19 -23.69
N GLY A 238 -20.48 5.23 -24.91
CA GLY A 238 -20.33 6.44 -25.70
C GLY A 238 -18.93 6.92 -26.09
N ARG A 239 -17.83 6.17 -25.93
CA ARG A 239 -16.54 6.51 -26.59
C ARG A 239 -15.77 5.29 -27.05
N ILE A 240 -15.96 4.92 -28.31
CA ILE A 240 -14.94 4.25 -29.11
C ILE A 240 -13.80 5.27 -29.24
N MET A 241 -12.71 5.08 -28.52
CA MET A 241 -11.44 5.70 -28.91
C MET A 241 -10.83 4.78 -29.95
N ASP A 242 -11.03 5.11 -31.23
CA ASP A 242 -10.27 4.52 -32.32
C ASP A 242 -8.79 4.80 -32.06
N SER A 243 -8.00 3.74 -31.88
CA SER A 243 -6.55 3.83 -31.95
C SER A 243 -6.17 4.22 -33.37
N LYS A 244 -5.83 5.49 -33.60
CA LYS A 244 -5.07 5.89 -34.77
C LYS A 244 -3.61 5.97 -34.38
N LEU A 245 -2.88 4.96 -34.87
CA LEU A 245 -1.45 4.89 -35.23
C LEU A 245 -0.45 5.52 -34.27
#